data_AF-M3UQI9-F1
#
_entry.id   AF-M3UQI9-F1
#
_cell.length_a   1.000
_cell.length_b   1.000
_cell.length_c   1.000
_cell.angle_alpha   90.00
_cell.angle_beta   90.00
_cell.angle_gamma   90.00
#
_symmetry.space_group_name_H-M   'P 1'
#
loop_
_entity.id
_entity.type
_entity.pdbx_description
1 polymer ?
#
loop_
_entity_poly.entity_id
_entity_poly.type
_entity_poly.pdbx_seq_one_letter_code
_entity_poly.pdbx_strand_id
1 'polypeptide(L)'
;MNKVQLEKVYLANVILYADSLETVKKFIQINKKCDDVRKMIRKAPNLFRKTINREEYCFNKWDGIFIMKRTINEYLAQIAREVFPNINTLILEGGEVPRYISQLDSIDRITLYDPPFDLTLMEKIEDCIVEFIWNYSPVSLVNIGKMKLLKRCKIDIGRQKFDINSVFSNKQQHLKILRLSNIGNYKEIEEFKEYKNIERVIIEIDDDTKEEYIEQMSKYAVLVSDQWYSQLNKNVIVMMDKKFHLQIKEKPNVETLEFIQQNYLPYKMIIDADYYDGIQTQFKLFDNVMKLTLNVEIDPQEEVDQDDIMQRRMDRINGIERSDDDDFVEETEEQKEERERLHKLEIERRKHSIILPQHLTSITINDMTPYFHQTLSITLKELTTSNIPIDFIYQLTSLTKINISNTNITQSLKSLEKLIDITFNLCVDECSEFICPHSVECLKLYNCRNWKFQELSHLKLLDKLMIYDARPNVLSTLQLNEATSVKKLYLNNVITASMPTSLTCLIIGSAGNRAIDMTKYLQLKDVCIENSNQVRVKLPLSIKSLYLYCSSIRIFNKNDIQLKELHLEDCEDINFESFNLNHVTKLSLLPFDEEYLEYLEQFPVLEEKNFN
;
A
#
# COMPACT_ATOMS: atom_id res chain seq x y z
N MET A 1 21.83 51.72 0.06
CA MET A 1 21.14 50.53 -0.52
C MET A 1 22.13 49.74 -1.35
N ASN A 2 22.60 48.59 -0.85
CA ASN A 2 23.53 47.74 -1.58
C ASN A 2 22.78 46.96 -2.67
N LYS A 3 23.18 47.14 -3.94
CA LYS A 3 22.75 46.30 -5.07
C LYS A 3 23.15 44.85 -4.77
N VAL A 4 22.23 44.05 -4.25
CA VAL A 4 22.36 42.59 -4.30
C VAL A 4 22.40 42.22 -5.78
N GLN A 5 23.57 41.84 -6.29
CA GLN A 5 23.76 41.48 -7.69
C GLN A 5 22.89 40.25 -8.00
N LEU A 6 22.05 40.34 -9.03
CA LEU A 6 21.15 39.28 -9.51
C LEU A 6 21.83 37.91 -9.62
N GLU A 7 23.12 37.90 -9.98
CA GLU A 7 24.01 36.74 -10.04
C GLU A 7 24.04 35.96 -8.71
N LYS A 8 24.19 36.64 -7.57
CA LYS A 8 24.25 35.97 -6.25
C LYS A 8 22.92 35.34 -5.86
N VAL A 9 21.81 35.98 -6.22
CA VAL A 9 20.45 35.43 -5.98
C VAL A 9 20.21 34.20 -6.84
N TYR A 10 20.65 34.23 -8.10
CA TYR A 10 20.57 33.09 -9.00
C TYR A 10 21.36 31.89 -8.46
N LEU A 11 22.62 32.10 -8.09
CA LEU A 11 23.46 31.04 -7.51
C LEU A 11 22.89 30.50 -6.19
N ALA A 12 22.25 31.35 -5.37
CA ALA A 12 21.61 30.91 -4.13
C ALA A 12 20.42 29.99 -4.42
N ASN A 13 19.64 30.31 -5.45
CA ASN A 13 18.55 29.45 -5.89
C ASN A 13 19.06 28.10 -6.40
N VAL A 14 20.19 28.05 -7.12
CA VAL A 14 20.80 26.77 -7.52
C VAL A 14 21.06 25.86 -6.31
N ILE A 15 21.59 26.40 -5.22
CA ILE A 15 21.79 25.65 -3.98
C ILE A 15 20.45 25.19 -3.38
N LEU A 16 19.42 26.05 -3.35
CA LEU A 16 18.11 25.70 -2.79
C LEU A 16 17.37 24.61 -3.57
N TYR A 17 17.65 24.48 -4.87
CA TYR A 17 17.08 23.47 -5.77
C TYR A 17 18.01 22.31 -6.09
N ALA A 18 19.16 22.21 -5.40
CA ALA A 18 20.06 21.08 -5.56
C ALA A 18 19.36 19.78 -5.13
N ASP A 19 19.66 18.70 -5.86
CA ASP A 19 19.07 17.38 -5.67
C ASP A 19 19.77 16.52 -4.62
N SER A 20 20.96 16.94 -4.17
CA SER A 20 21.73 16.28 -3.12
C SER A 20 22.76 17.22 -2.50
N LEU A 21 23.26 16.86 -1.31
CA LEU A 21 24.37 17.58 -0.69
C LEU A 21 25.68 17.41 -1.47
N GLU A 22 25.89 16.28 -2.15
CA GLU A 22 27.07 16.07 -2.99
C GLU A 22 27.10 17.08 -4.15
N THR A 23 25.95 17.34 -4.76
CA THR A 23 25.77 18.40 -5.76
C THR A 23 26.10 19.77 -5.18
N VAL A 24 25.67 20.08 -3.95
CA VAL A 24 26.03 21.34 -3.27
C VAL A 24 27.52 21.41 -2.99
N LYS A 25 28.15 20.34 -2.50
CA LYS A 25 29.60 20.28 -2.21
C LYS A 25 30.42 20.50 -3.48
N LYS A 26 30.04 19.85 -4.59
CA LYS A 26 30.64 20.09 -5.91
C LYS A 26 30.43 21.52 -6.35
N PHE A 27 29.23 22.07 -6.19
CA PHE A 27 28.89 23.45 -6.57
C PHE A 27 29.73 24.49 -5.83
N ILE A 28 29.87 24.39 -4.50
CA ILE A 28 30.66 25.35 -3.71
C ILE A 28 32.16 25.28 -4.04
N GLN A 29 32.64 24.14 -4.56
CA GLN A 29 34.02 23.95 -5.01
C GLN A 29 34.30 24.53 -6.41
N ILE A 30 33.27 24.91 -7.19
CA ILE A 30 33.46 25.43 -8.56
C ILE A 30 34.27 26.72 -8.56
N ASN A 31 33.92 27.68 -7.69
CA ASN A 31 34.67 28.93 -7.52
C ASN A 31 34.28 29.66 -6.22
N LYS A 32 35.04 30.70 -5.88
CA LYS A 32 34.83 31.54 -4.68
C LYS A 32 33.42 32.17 -4.60
N LYS A 33 32.81 32.55 -5.73
CA LYS A 33 31.46 33.13 -5.72
C LYS A 33 30.42 32.08 -5.30
N CYS A 34 30.56 30.83 -5.75
CA CYS A 34 29.69 29.73 -5.33
C CYS A 34 29.85 29.41 -3.84
N ASP A 35 31.07 29.43 -3.30
CA ASP A 35 31.33 29.31 -1.86
C ASP A 35 30.69 30.47 -1.07
N ASP A 36 30.84 31.71 -1.52
CA ASP A 36 30.29 32.87 -0.80
C ASP A 36 28.76 32.86 -0.72
N VAL A 37 28.10 32.31 -1.74
CA VAL A 37 26.64 32.25 -1.81
C VAL A 37 26.04 31.27 -0.80
N ARG A 38 26.75 30.22 -0.38
CA ARG A 38 26.26 29.31 0.68
C ARG A 38 26.09 30.02 2.03
N LYS A 39 26.89 31.05 2.29
CA LYS A 39 26.81 31.91 3.49
C LYS A 39 25.57 32.83 3.44
N MET A 40 24.93 32.98 2.28
CA MET A 40 23.68 33.75 2.14
C MET A 40 22.44 32.90 2.40
N ILE A 41 22.58 31.56 2.43
CA ILE A 41 21.47 30.64 2.64
C ILE A 41 21.12 30.63 4.13
N ARG A 42 19.90 31.07 4.42
CA ARG A 42 19.32 31.07 5.77
C ARG A 42 18.25 30.00 5.97
N LYS A 43 17.69 29.48 4.87
CA LYS A 43 16.65 28.45 4.87
C LYS A 43 17.24 27.07 4.61
N ALA A 44 16.66 26.04 5.23
CA ALA A 44 16.99 24.65 4.92
C ALA A 44 16.69 24.34 3.42
N PRO A 45 17.69 23.91 2.63
CA PRO A 45 17.48 23.51 1.24
C PRO A 45 16.77 22.15 1.13
N ASN A 46 16.07 21.93 0.01
CA ASN A 46 15.19 20.77 -0.19
C ASN A 46 15.91 19.59 -0.88
N LEU A 47 16.95 19.07 -0.23
CA LEU A 47 18.02 18.24 -0.82
C LEU A 47 17.65 16.77 -1.16
N PHE A 48 16.40 16.33 -1.03
CA PHE A 48 16.04 14.90 -1.16
C PHE A 48 14.80 14.60 -2.01
N ARG A 49 14.27 15.59 -2.74
CA ARG A 49 13.01 15.41 -3.50
C ARG A 49 13.12 14.49 -4.73
N LYS A 50 14.32 14.05 -5.15
CA LYS A 50 14.53 13.36 -6.43
C LYS A 50 15.00 11.90 -6.35
N THR A 51 15.46 11.41 -5.20
CA THR A 51 16.16 10.11 -5.11
C THR A 51 15.31 8.92 -4.67
N ILE A 52 14.02 9.12 -4.37
CA ILE A 52 13.19 8.04 -3.84
C ILE A 52 12.26 7.50 -4.92
N ASN A 53 12.63 6.36 -5.49
CA ASN A 53 11.69 5.50 -6.20
C ASN A 53 10.68 4.98 -5.17
N ARG A 54 9.41 5.40 -5.28
CA ARG A 54 8.31 5.00 -4.38
C ARG A 54 8.08 3.48 -4.30
N GLU A 55 8.73 2.70 -5.16
CA GLU A 55 8.57 1.25 -5.31
C GLU A 55 9.61 0.41 -4.54
N GLU A 56 10.64 1.04 -3.94
CA GLU A 56 11.74 0.31 -3.27
C GLU A 56 11.54 0.11 -1.76
N TYR A 57 10.49 0.66 -1.15
CA TYR A 57 10.20 0.48 0.28
C TYR A 57 8.96 -0.42 0.46
N CYS A 58 9.14 -1.53 1.19
CA CYS A 58 8.09 -2.51 1.47
C CYS A 58 7.18 -2.16 2.66
N PHE A 59 7.33 -0.98 3.26
CA PHE A 59 6.47 -0.52 4.36
C PHE A 59 5.94 0.87 4.02
N ASN A 60 4.72 1.13 4.45
CA ASN A 60 3.76 2.13 3.97
C ASN A 60 4.32 3.54 3.58
N LYS A 61 3.47 4.35 2.92
CA LYS A 61 3.79 5.73 2.47
C LYS A 61 4.31 6.65 3.60
N TRP A 62 3.98 6.35 4.86
CA TRP A 62 4.41 7.12 6.02
C TRP A 62 5.84 6.80 6.43
N ASP A 63 6.23 5.51 6.41
CA ASP A 63 7.58 5.05 6.75
C ASP A 63 8.64 5.57 5.76
N GLY A 64 8.30 5.64 4.47
CA GLY A 64 9.19 6.24 3.45
C GLY A 64 9.39 7.75 3.63
N ILE A 65 8.38 8.47 4.14
CA ILE A 65 8.49 9.90 4.48
C ILE A 65 9.25 10.08 5.80
N PHE A 66 9.03 9.19 6.76
CA PHE A 66 9.69 9.15 8.08
C PHE A 66 11.20 8.92 7.94
N ILE A 67 11.61 7.90 7.18
CA ILE A 67 13.03 7.62 6.88
C ILE A 67 13.67 8.78 6.10
N MET A 68 12.96 9.38 5.13
CA MET A 68 13.44 10.54 4.38
C MET A 68 13.67 11.77 5.29
N LYS A 69 12.77 12.03 6.24
CA LYS A 69 12.85 13.20 7.14
C LYS A 69 13.88 13.03 8.25
N ARG A 70 13.96 11.85 8.87
CA ARG A 70 14.98 11.50 9.86
C ARG A 70 16.39 11.64 9.29
N THR A 71 16.58 11.17 8.05
CA THR A 71 17.86 11.30 7.32
C THR A 71 18.18 12.76 6.98
N ILE A 72 17.20 13.62 6.70
CA ILE A 72 17.43 15.05 6.43
C ILE A 72 17.94 15.75 7.69
N ASN A 73 17.29 15.56 8.84
CA ASN A 73 17.59 16.32 10.04
C ASN A 73 18.82 15.80 10.78
N GLU A 74 18.95 14.48 11.00
CA GLU A 74 20.15 13.89 11.61
C GLU A 74 21.43 14.26 10.82
N TYR A 75 21.32 14.33 9.49
CA TYR A 75 22.41 14.68 8.58
C TYR A 75 22.65 16.20 8.46
N LEU A 76 21.59 17.02 8.44
CA LEU A 76 21.71 18.48 8.46
C LEU A 76 22.21 19.00 9.81
N ALA A 77 21.85 18.38 10.94
CA ALA A 77 22.34 18.74 12.27
C ALA A 77 23.86 18.71 12.36
N GLN A 78 24.47 17.67 11.79
CA GLN A 78 25.91 17.45 11.82
C GLN A 78 26.65 18.25 10.73
N ILE A 79 26.08 18.38 9.53
CA ILE A 79 26.82 18.90 8.34
C ILE A 79 26.30 20.27 7.86
N ALA A 80 25.06 20.67 8.18
CA ALA A 80 24.48 21.91 7.64
C ALA A 80 25.16 23.16 8.15
N ARG A 81 25.76 23.20 9.35
CA ARG A 81 26.55 24.36 9.77
C ARG A 81 27.87 24.48 9.01
N GLU A 82 28.49 23.36 8.68
CA GLU A 82 29.70 23.35 7.86
C GLU A 82 29.43 23.85 6.44
N VAL A 83 28.27 23.51 5.87
CA VAL A 83 27.91 23.85 4.48
C VAL A 83 27.10 25.15 4.39
N PHE A 84 26.21 25.43 5.35
CA PHE A 84 25.30 26.57 5.46
C PHE A 84 25.42 27.24 6.85
N PRO A 85 26.50 28.01 7.09
CA PRO A 85 26.83 28.52 8.43
C PRO A 85 25.81 29.51 9.02
N ASN A 86 24.91 30.06 8.20
CA ASN A 86 23.93 31.07 8.60
C ASN A 86 22.49 30.55 8.54
N ILE A 87 22.29 29.23 8.59
CA ILE A 87 20.96 28.63 8.64
C ILE A 87 20.27 29.02 9.95
N ASN A 88 19.05 29.56 9.86
CA ASN A 88 18.25 29.99 11.01
C ASN A 88 16.83 29.41 10.96
N THR A 89 16.61 28.40 10.12
CA THR A 89 15.35 27.68 10.03
C THR A 89 15.57 26.20 10.22
N LEU A 90 14.73 25.54 11.01
CA LEU A 90 14.72 24.08 11.13
C LEU A 90 13.39 23.50 10.64
N ILE A 91 13.48 22.26 10.18
CA ILE A 91 12.32 21.39 9.97
C ILE A 91 12.53 20.27 10.99
N LEU A 92 11.59 19.99 11.87
CA LEU A 92 11.78 19.03 12.98
C LEU A 92 10.56 18.14 13.13
N GLU A 93 10.77 16.92 13.61
CA GLU A 93 9.73 16.13 14.25
C GLU A 93 9.76 16.32 15.78
N GLY A 94 8.62 16.19 16.46
CA GLY A 94 8.50 16.39 17.90
C GLY A 94 9.53 15.61 18.73
N GLY A 95 9.72 14.33 18.42
CA GLY A 95 10.72 13.47 19.08
C GLY A 95 12.18 13.91 18.88
N GLU A 96 12.45 14.74 17.87
CA GLU A 96 13.80 15.22 17.56
C GLU A 96 14.20 16.47 18.35
N VAL A 97 13.23 17.28 18.81
CA VAL A 97 13.46 18.57 19.49
C VAL A 97 14.50 18.50 20.62
N PRO A 98 14.53 17.47 21.50
CA PRO A 98 15.56 17.37 22.55
C PRO A 98 17.00 17.41 22.03
N ARG A 99 17.24 16.86 20.84
CA ARG A 99 18.59 16.77 20.24
C ARG A 99 19.14 18.13 19.80
N TYR A 100 18.26 19.12 19.62
CA TYR A 100 18.61 20.44 19.10
C TYR A 100 18.52 21.55 20.13
N ILE A 101 18.24 21.25 21.41
CA ILE A 101 18.01 22.25 22.46
C ILE A 101 19.11 23.31 22.50
N SER A 102 20.38 22.90 22.43
CA SER A 102 21.54 23.81 22.46
C SER A 102 21.68 24.71 21.22
N GLN A 103 20.88 24.46 20.19
CA GLN A 103 20.91 25.16 18.91
C GLN A 103 19.71 26.09 18.73
N LEU A 104 18.64 25.90 19.50
CA LEU A 104 17.37 26.62 19.34
C LEU A 104 17.53 28.14 19.47
N ASP A 105 18.46 28.63 20.29
CA ASP A 105 18.72 30.07 20.48
C ASP A 105 19.15 30.78 19.18
N SER A 106 19.65 30.03 18.19
CA SER A 106 20.08 30.56 16.89
C SER A 106 19.03 30.40 15.77
N ILE A 107 17.87 29.84 16.10
CA ILE A 107 16.83 29.49 15.13
C ILE A 107 15.66 30.47 15.26
N ASP A 108 15.34 31.12 14.14
CA ASP A 108 14.23 32.10 14.08
C ASP A 108 12.91 31.45 13.62
N ARG A 109 12.97 30.30 12.94
CA ARG A 109 11.79 29.68 12.31
C ARG A 109 11.84 28.15 12.34
N ILE A 110 10.73 27.53 12.73
CA ILE A 110 10.59 26.08 12.79
C ILE A 110 9.37 25.65 11.97
N THR A 111 9.54 24.65 11.11
CA THR A 111 8.45 23.81 10.62
C THR A 111 8.43 22.54 11.46
N LEU A 112 7.40 22.37 12.29
CA LEU A 112 7.31 21.27 13.24
C LEU A 112 6.28 20.22 12.77
N TYR A 113 6.69 18.96 12.78
CA TYR A 113 5.84 17.77 12.61
C TYR A 113 5.63 17.12 13.96
N ASP A 114 4.40 17.09 14.44
CA ASP A 114 4.01 16.59 15.76
C ASP A 114 4.68 17.30 16.95
N PRO A 115 3.99 17.37 18.10
CA PRO A 115 4.58 17.97 19.29
C PRO A 115 5.68 17.09 19.88
N PRO A 116 6.64 17.69 20.60
CA PRO A 116 7.55 16.93 21.44
C PRO A 116 6.79 16.09 22.47
N PHE A 117 7.31 14.91 22.80
CA PHE A 117 6.78 14.08 23.88
C PHE A 117 6.77 14.84 25.22
N ASP A 118 7.81 15.62 25.46
CA ASP A 118 7.87 16.56 26.59
C ASP A 118 7.35 17.94 26.17
N LEU A 119 6.10 18.24 26.55
CA LEU A 119 5.45 19.51 26.23
C LEU A 119 6.16 20.73 26.86
N THR A 120 7.03 20.56 27.86
CA THR A 120 7.84 21.69 28.36
C THR A 120 8.84 22.20 27.32
N LEU A 121 9.26 21.34 26.38
CA LEU A 121 10.07 21.74 25.24
C LEU A 121 9.26 22.52 24.21
N MET A 122 7.95 22.27 24.13
CA MET A 122 7.05 23.01 23.26
C MET A 122 7.04 24.50 23.62
N GLU A 123 6.99 24.82 24.92
CA GLU A 123 7.02 26.20 25.43
C GLU A 123 8.29 26.96 25.04
N LYS A 124 9.41 26.25 24.81
CA LYS A 124 10.68 26.86 24.38
C LYS A 124 10.68 27.23 22.89
N ILE A 125 9.93 26.51 22.07
CA ILE A 125 9.97 26.64 20.61
C ILE A 125 8.73 27.30 20.01
N GLU A 126 7.62 27.38 20.74
CA GLU A 126 6.32 27.83 20.23
C GLU A 126 6.35 29.19 19.53
N ASP A 127 7.18 30.12 20.01
CA ASP A 127 7.35 31.45 19.42
C ASP A 127 8.10 31.42 18.08
N CYS A 128 8.84 30.35 17.77
CA CYS A 128 9.61 30.18 16.54
C CYS A 128 8.85 29.37 15.47
N ILE A 129 7.74 28.71 15.81
CA ILE A 129 7.02 27.84 14.87
C ILE A 129 6.29 28.69 13.83
N VAL A 130 6.59 28.48 12.55
CA VAL A 130 5.94 29.16 11.41
C VAL A 130 4.98 28.24 10.66
N GLU A 131 5.20 26.93 10.74
CA GLU A 131 4.35 25.89 10.16
C GLU A 131 4.27 24.70 11.13
N PHE A 132 3.05 24.23 11.40
CA PHE A 132 2.82 23.12 12.32
C PHE A 132 1.94 22.07 11.65
N ILE A 133 2.43 20.83 11.62
CA ILE A 133 1.75 19.68 11.02
C ILE A 133 1.57 18.67 12.13
N TRP A 134 0.32 18.39 12.49
CA TRP A 134 0.00 17.68 13.71
C TRP A 134 -0.97 16.53 13.44
N ASN A 135 -0.57 15.33 13.80
CA ASN A 135 -1.44 14.19 14.02
C ASN A 135 -2.05 14.34 15.42
N TYR A 136 -3.27 14.85 15.46
CA TYR A 136 -3.96 15.20 16.69
C TYR A 136 -4.02 13.99 17.63
N SER A 137 -3.65 14.24 18.88
CA SER A 137 -3.79 13.29 19.98
C SER A 137 -4.43 14.02 21.16
N PRO A 138 -5.45 13.43 21.80
CA PRO A 138 -6.15 14.06 22.91
C PRO A 138 -5.28 14.03 24.18
N VAL A 139 -4.22 13.20 24.19
CA VAL A 139 -3.26 13.06 25.28
C VAL A 139 -2.17 14.13 25.19
N SER A 140 -1.88 14.65 24.00
CA SER A 140 -0.82 15.64 23.74
C SER A 140 -1.43 16.96 23.29
N LEU A 141 -2.28 17.55 24.13
CA LEU A 141 -3.03 18.75 23.77
C LEU A 141 -2.10 19.97 23.65
N VAL A 142 -1.94 20.47 22.42
CA VAL A 142 -1.17 21.68 22.13
C VAL A 142 -2.10 22.86 21.90
N ASN A 143 -1.82 23.96 22.58
CA ASN A 143 -2.49 25.24 22.35
C ASN A 143 -1.77 26.03 21.25
N ILE A 144 -2.29 25.94 20.03
CA ILE A 144 -1.82 26.68 18.85
C ILE A 144 -1.92 28.20 19.04
N GLY A 145 -2.87 28.65 19.88
CA GLY A 145 -3.06 30.05 20.27
C GLY A 145 -1.82 30.72 20.84
N LYS A 146 -0.86 29.95 21.39
CA LYS A 146 0.41 30.45 21.92
C LYS A 146 1.48 30.70 20.84
N MET A 147 1.37 30.09 19.66
CA MET A 147 2.39 30.16 18.60
C MET A 147 2.32 31.47 17.80
N LYS A 148 3.04 32.50 18.23
CA LYS A 148 2.92 33.87 17.67
C LYS A 148 3.30 33.99 16.19
N LEU A 149 4.29 33.21 15.74
CA LEU A 149 4.78 33.27 14.35
C LEU A 149 4.07 32.32 13.39
N LEU A 150 3.15 31.49 13.88
CA LEU A 150 2.48 30.48 13.08
C LEU A 150 1.71 31.13 11.92
N LYS A 151 1.95 30.62 10.71
CA LYS A 151 1.22 31.06 9.51
C LYS A 151 0.48 29.91 8.83
N ARG A 152 0.92 28.67 9.01
CA ARG A 152 0.34 27.51 8.35
C ARG A 152 0.16 26.40 9.36
N CYS A 153 -1.01 25.79 9.37
CA CYS A 153 -1.29 24.65 10.22
C CYS A 153 -1.97 23.55 9.39
N LYS A 154 -1.50 22.30 9.54
CA LYS A 154 -2.21 21.12 9.10
C LYS A 154 -2.49 20.25 10.33
N ILE A 155 -3.74 19.89 10.54
CA ILE A 155 -4.16 19.01 11.64
C ILE A 155 -4.89 17.83 11.04
N ASP A 156 -4.38 16.64 11.31
CA ASP A 156 -5.07 15.39 11.09
C ASP A 156 -5.80 15.02 12.39
N ILE A 157 -7.14 15.04 12.38
CA ILE A 157 -7.96 14.84 13.58
C ILE A 157 -8.07 13.35 13.95
N GLY A 158 -7.75 12.44 13.03
CA GLY A 158 -7.81 10.99 13.26
C GLY A 158 -9.21 10.48 13.63
N ARG A 159 -10.28 11.14 13.16
CA ARG A 159 -11.69 10.89 13.50
C ARG A 159 -12.01 10.96 14.99
N GLN A 160 -11.21 11.69 15.76
CA GLN A 160 -11.39 11.87 17.20
C GLN A 160 -12.19 13.13 17.53
N LYS A 161 -12.61 13.27 18.79
CA LYS A 161 -13.24 14.49 19.28
C LYS A 161 -12.24 15.65 19.29
N PHE A 162 -12.60 16.76 18.66
CA PHE A 162 -11.74 17.91 18.47
C PHE A 162 -12.29 19.15 19.17
N ASP A 163 -11.67 19.51 20.30
CA ASP A 163 -12.02 20.75 21.03
C ASP A 163 -11.26 21.94 20.46
N ILE A 164 -11.89 22.64 19.52
CA ILE A 164 -11.35 23.82 18.84
C ILE A 164 -10.97 24.92 19.83
N ASN A 165 -11.75 25.14 20.88
CA ASN A 165 -11.49 26.24 21.82
C ASN A 165 -10.27 25.96 22.69
N SER A 166 -9.98 24.68 22.95
CA SER A 166 -8.76 24.27 23.65
C SER A 166 -7.50 24.41 22.78
N VAL A 167 -7.59 24.05 21.50
CA VAL A 167 -6.48 24.08 20.54
C VAL A 167 -6.22 25.50 20.03
N PHE A 168 -7.27 26.24 19.71
CA PHE A 168 -7.24 27.60 19.16
C PHE A 168 -7.75 28.61 20.19
N SER A 169 -7.16 28.65 21.37
CA SER A 169 -7.63 29.52 22.46
C SER A 169 -7.60 31.02 22.11
N ASN A 170 -6.80 31.42 21.12
CA ASN A 170 -6.71 32.79 20.63
C ASN A 170 -7.45 32.97 19.29
N LYS A 171 -8.75 33.30 19.35
CA LYS A 171 -9.59 33.58 18.17
C LYS A 171 -9.09 34.72 17.27
N GLN A 172 -8.19 35.58 17.78
CA GLN A 172 -7.62 36.70 17.04
C GLN A 172 -6.30 36.36 16.33
N GLN A 173 -5.75 35.16 16.55
CA GLN A 173 -4.50 34.75 15.91
C GLN A 173 -4.67 34.73 14.39
N HIS A 174 -3.70 35.33 13.69
CA HIS A 174 -3.71 35.39 12.24
C HIS A 174 -3.03 34.16 11.62
N LEU A 175 -3.79 33.34 10.90
CA LEU A 175 -3.29 32.19 10.13
C LEU A 175 -3.51 32.41 8.64
N LYS A 176 -2.51 32.10 7.81
CA LYS A 176 -2.67 32.13 6.35
C LYS A 176 -3.43 30.92 5.84
N ILE A 177 -3.10 29.75 6.38
CA ILE A 177 -3.70 28.48 5.96
C ILE A 177 -3.92 27.61 7.19
N LEU A 178 -5.14 27.12 7.36
CA LEU A 178 -5.48 26.01 8.22
C LEU A 178 -6.00 24.88 7.35
N ARG A 179 -5.43 23.68 7.46
CA ARG A 179 -5.87 22.48 6.75
C ARG A 179 -6.27 21.41 7.77
N LEU A 180 -7.47 20.86 7.64
CA LEU A 180 -8.02 19.85 8.53
C LEU A 180 -8.31 18.57 7.74
N SER A 181 -7.99 17.41 8.29
CA SER A 181 -8.26 16.09 7.67
C SER A 181 -8.78 15.06 8.68
N ASN A 182 -9.38 13.97 8.17
CA ASN A 182 -9.93 12.86 8.95
C ASN A 182 -10.90 13.33 10.05
N ILE A 183 -11.94 14.07 9.67
CA ILE A 183 -12.85 14.71 10.61
C ILE A 183 -13.96 13.73 10.97
N GLY A 184 -14.05 13.34 12.25
CA GLY A 184 -15.11 12.41 12.71
C GLY A 184 -16.48 13.07 12.84
N ASN A 185 -16.51 14.37 13.16
CA ASN A 185 -17.74 15.12 13.36
C ASN A 185 -17.64 16.52 12.78
N TYR A 186 -18.24 16.73 11.60
CA TYR A 186 -18.22 18.02 10.90
C TYR A 186 -18.91 19.16 11.66
N LYS A 187 -19.78 18.87 12.63
CA LYS A 187 -20.41 19.92 13.46
C LYS A 187 -19.39 20.63 14.35
N GLU A 188 -18.38 19.91 14.83
CA GLU A 188 -17.34 20.49 15.70
C GLU A 188 -16.60 21.59 14.94
N ILE A 189 -16.27 21.38 13.67
CA ILE A 189 -15.52 22.35 12.86
C ILE A 189 -16.33 23.54 12.34
N GLU A 190 -17.64 23.60 12.60
CA GLU A 190 -18.43 24.78 12.26
C GLU A 190 -18.05 26.02 13.07
N GLU A 191 -17.46 25.84 14.26
CA GLU A 191 -17.01 26.95 15.10
C GLU A 191 -15.93 27.80 14.40
N PHE A 192 -15.22 27.26 13.41
CA PHE A 192 -14.26 28.02 12.60
C PHE A 192 -14.90 29.16 11.80
N LYS A 193 -16.23 29.17 11.62
CA LYS A 193 -16.97 30.33 11.05
C LYS A 193 -16.71 31.62 11.84
N GLU A 194 -16.40 31.52 13.13
CA GLU A 194 -16.13 32.67 13.99
C GLU A 194 -14.68 33.19 13.89
N TYR A 195 -13.77 32.42 13.33
CA TYR A 195 -12.33 32.72 13.27
C TYR A 195 -11.99 33.59 12.05
N LYS A 196 -12.30 34.88 12.14
CA LYS A 196 -12.17 35.85 11.02
C LYS A 196 -10.73 36.13 10.56
N ASN A 197 -9.73 35.83 11.38
CA ASN A 197 -8.32 36.11 11.08
C ASN A 197 -7.59 34.93 10.42
N ILE A 198 -8.32 33.87 10.05
CA ILE A 198 -7.79 32.78 9.22
C ILE A 198 -8.09 33.10 7.75
N GLU A 199 -7.05 33.40 6.96
CA GLU A 199 -7.21 33.79 5.55
C GLU A 199 -7.81 32.65 4.70
N ARG A 200 -7.47 31.40 5.01
CA ARG A 200 -7.96 30.23 4.28
C ARG A 200 -8.06 29.00 5.18
N VAL A 201 -9.28 28.49 5.33
CA VAL A 201 -9.56 27.18 5.91
C VAL A 201 -9.73 26.19 4.76
N ILE A 202 -9.02 25.06 4.83
CA ILE A 202 -9.11 23.94 3.90
C ILE A 202 -9.58 22.72 4.67
N ILE A 203 -10.63 22.08 4.21
CA ILE A 203 -11.18 20.87 4.84
C ILE A 203 -11.06 19.73 3.84
N GLU A 204 -10.34 18.68 4.21
CA GLU A 204 -10.33 17.40 3.51
C GLU A 204 -11.58 16.62 3.91
N ILE A 205 -12.44 16.31 2.94
CA ILE A 205 -13.70 15.60 3.16
C ILE A 205 -13.61 14.13 2.71
N ASP A 206 -14.23 13.27 3.52
CA ASP A 206 -14.31 11.82 3.34
C ASP A 206 -15.48 11.42 2.42
N ASP A 207 -15.44 10.22 1.84
CA ASP A 207 -16.39 9.71 0.82
C ASP A 207 -17.83 9.51 1.32
N ASP A 208 -18.03 9.52 2.64
CA ASP A 208 -19.32 9.41 3.33
C ASP A 208 -19.89 10.76 3.79
N THR A 209 -19.23 11.87 3.42
CA THR A 209 -19.67 13.22 3.82
C THR A 209 -20.97 13.61 3.12
N LYS A 210 -22.05 13.77 3.90
CA LYS A 210 -23.36 14.19 3.38
C LYS A 210 -23.31 15.56 2.70
N GLU A 211 -24.09 15.71 1.63
CA GLU A 211 -24.20 16.96 0.85
C GLU A 211 -24.57 18.18 1.71
N GLU A 212 -25.44 18.01 2.71
CA GLU A 212 -25.82 19.09 3.64
C GLU A 212 -24.61 19.71 4.35
N TYR A 213 -23.61 18.89 4.72
CA TYR A 213 -22.38 19.38 5.36
C TYR A 213 -21.46 20.05 4.34
N ILE A 214 -21.39 19.53 3.11
CA ILE A 214 -20.63 20.16 2.01
C ILE A 214 -21.17 21.57 1.73
N GLU A 215 -22.49 21.73 1.63
CA GLU A 215 -23.12 23.03 1.43
C GLU A 215 -22.89 23.99 2.59
N GLN A 216 -22.92 23.51 3.83
CA GLN A 216 -22.67 24.33 5.01
C GLN A 216 -21.20 24.77 5.10
N MET A 217 -20.26 23.86 4.89
CA MET A 217 -18.83 24.13 5.02
C MET A 217 -18.26 24.99 3.88
N SER A 218 -18.77 24.81 2.66
CA SER A 218 -18.34 25.58 1.49
C SER A 218 -18.57 27.09 1.62
N LYS A 219 -19.43 27.53 2.55
CA LYS A 219 -19.69 28.95 2.83
C LYS A 219 -18.51 29.66 3.50
N TYR A 220 -17.61 28.92 4.14
CA TYR A 220 -16.50 29.51 4.92
C TYR A 220 -15.15 28.81 4.72
N ALA A 221 -15.11 27.64 4.07
CA ALA A 221 -13.90 26.87 3.84
C ALA A 221 -13.79 26.39 2.38
N VAL A 222 -12.56 26.16 1.94
CA VAL A 222 -12.27 25.46 0.70
C VAL A 222 -12.32 23.96 0.98
N LEU A 223 -13.24 23.26 0.32
CA LEU A 223 -13.38 21.82 0.48
C LEU A 223 -12.51 21.11 -0.54
N VAL A 224 -11.79 20.07 -0.10
CA VAL A 224 -10.93 19.27 -0.96
C VAL A 224 -11.18 17.78 -0.72
N SER A 225 -11.00 16.97 -1.75
CA SER A 225 -10.98 15.52 -1.62
C SER A 225 -9.91 14.92 -2.53
N ASP A 226 -9.41 13.73 -2.21
CA ASP A 226 -8.41 13.03 -3.04
C ASP A 226 -9.05 12.38 -4.28
N GLN A 227 -10.36 12.18 -4.27
CA GLN A 227 -11.12 11.56 -5.36
C GLN A 227 -12.49 12.21 -5.51
N TRP A 228 -13.12 12.03 -6.68
CA TRP A 228 -14.50 12.45 -6.88
C TRP A 228 -15.46 11.30 -6.54
N TYR A 229 -16.54 11.57 -5.82
CA TYR A 229 -17.63 10.62 -5.55
C TYR A 229 -18.99 11.25 -5.84
N SER A 230 -20.03 10.42 -6.04
CA SER A 230 -21.34 10.84 -6.56
C SER A 230 -22.04 11.93 -5.75
N GLN A 231 -21.78 12.00 -4.45
CA GLN A 231 -22.38 12.97 -3.50
C GLN A 231 -21.66 14.33 -3.52
N LEU A 232 -20.53 14.46 -4.23
CA LEU A 232 -19.82 15.73 -4.33
C LEU A 232 -20.51 16.68 -5.30
N ASN A 233 -20.55 17.95 -4.89
CA ASN A 233 -20.97 19.05 -5.75
C ASN A 233 -19.79 19.93 -6.15
N LYS A 234 -20.06 20.91 -7.02
CA LYS A 234 -19.07 21.85 -7.59
C LYS A 234 -18.27 22.66 -6.57
N ASN A 235 -18.63 22.64 -5.28
CA ASN A 235 -17.93 23.39 -4.24
C ASN A 235 -16.68 22.66 -3.72
N VAL A 236 -16.42 21.44 -4.18
CA VAL A 236 -15.30 20.61 -3.75
C VAL A 236 -14.22 20.56 -4.83
N ILE A 237 -12.98 20.78 -4.43
CA ILE A 237 -11.81 20.70 -5.31
C ILE A 237 -11.18 19.31 -5.16
N VAL A 238 -11.16 18.53 -6.24
CA VAL A 238 -10.41 17.27 -6.25
C VAL A 238 -8.93 17.54 -6.38
N MET A 239 -8.15 17.07 -5.40
CA MET A 239 -6.69 17.14 -5.43
C MET A 239 -6.16 16.12 -6.44
N MET A 240 -5.42 16.59 -7.44
CA MET A 240 -4.86 15.72 -8.47
C MET A 240 -3.35 15.53 -8.28
N ASP A 241 -2.91 14.28 -8.08
CA ASP A 241 -1.49 13.89 -8.25
C ASP A 241 -1.33 13.12 -9.57
N LYS A 242 -1.30 13.86 -10.69
CA LYS A 242 -1.11 13.38 -12.09
C LYS A 242 -2.20 12.48 -12.68
N LYS A 243 -3.09 11.93 -11.86
CA LYS A 243 -4.25 11.12 -12.27
C LYS A 243 -5.50 11.64 -11.56
N PHE A 244 -6.65 11.52 -12.23
CA PHE A 244 -7.95 11.83 -11.66
C PHE A 244 -8.65 10.53 -11.26
N HIS A 245 -9.05 10.42 -9.99
CA HIS A 245 -9.74 9.27 -9.43
C HIS A 245 -11.23 9.57 -9.31
N LEU A 246 -12.05 8.75 -9.94
CA LEU A 246 -13.51 8.88 -9.96
C LEU A 246 -14.15 7.62 -9.37
N GLN A 247 -14.89 7.77 -8.29
CA GLN A 247 -15.67 6.73 -7.65
C GLN A 247 -17.16 6.89 -7.98
N ILE A 248 -17.80 5.83 -8.49
CA ILE A 248 -19.21 5.84 -8.89
C ILE A 248 -19.94 4.70 -8.18
N LYS A 249 -20.47 4.95 -6.98
CA LYS A 249 -21.28 3.96 -6.23
C LYS A 249 -22.76 3.94 -6.65
N GLU A 250 -23.24 5.08 -7.13
CA GLU A 250 -24.63 5.27 -7.58
C GLU A 250 -24.63 5.99 -8.92
N LYS A 251 -25.75 5.93 -9.65
CA LYS A 251 -25.92 6.63 -10.91
C LYS A 251 -25.73 8.14 -10.72
N PRO A 252 -24.62 8.74 -11.19
CA PRO A 252 -24.40 10.17 -11.05
C PRO A 252 -25.38 10.91 -11.94
N ASN A 253 -25.79 12.10 -11.49
CA ASN A 253 -26.61 12.99 -12.30
C ASN A 253 -25.79 13.53 -13.49
N VAL A 254 -26.49 14.00 -14.53
CA VAL A 254 -25.87 14.47 -15.78
C VAL A 254 -25.00 15.70 -15.54
N GLU A 255 -25.44 16.63 -14.69
CA GLU A 255 -24.71 17.86 -14.37
C GLU A 255 -23.33 17.59 -13.74
N THR A 256 -23.24 16.59 -12.86
CA THR A 256 -21.99 16.15 -12.25
C THR A 256 -21.03 15.59 -13.29
N LEU A 257 -21.52 14.77 -14.22
CA LEU A 257 -20.70 14.24 -15.31
C LEU A 257 -20.19 15.36 -16.23
N GLU A 258 -21.05 16.31 -16.61
CA GLU A 258 -20.66 17.46 -17.41
C GLU A 258 -19.63 18.34 -16.68
N PHE A 259 -19.80 18.55 -15.38
CA PHE A 259 -18.82 19.27 -14.56
C PHE A 259 -17.47 18.57 -14.53
N ILE A 260 -17.44 17.27 -14.27
CA ILE A 260 -16.19 16.47 -14.31
C ILE A 260 -15.56 16.58 -15.69
N GLN A 261 -16.38 16.44 -16.73
CA GLN A 261 -15.92 16.48 -18.10
C GLN A 261 -15.26 17.82 -18.41
N GLN A 262 -15.90 18.94 -18.11
CA GLN A 262 -15.39 20.28 -18.40
C GLN A 262 -14.12 20.64 -17.62
N ASN A 263 -13.99 20.17 -16.38
CA ASN A 263 -12.91 20.61 -15.49
C ASN A 263 -11.73 19.63 -15.44
N TYR A 264 -11.95 18.35 -15.75
CA TYR A 264 -11.00 17.27 -15.46
C TYR A 264 -10.65 16.35 -16.66
N LEU A 265 -11.22 16.58 -17.86
CA LEU A 265 -10.96 15.76 -19.06
C LEU A 265 -9.51 15.66 -19.58
N PRO A 266 -8.60 16.65 -19.45
CA PRO A 266 -7.26 16.49 -20.02
C PRO A 266 -6.39 15.50 -19.23
N TYR A 267 -6.89 14.94 -18.12
CA TYR A 267 -6.12 14.08 -17.22
C TYR A 267 -6.36 12.59 -17.47
N LYS A 268 -5.35 11.78 -17.11
CA LYS A 268 -5.48 10.31 -17.09
C LYS A 268 -6.46 9.93 -15.98
N MET A 269 -7.50 9.17 -16.32
CA MET A 269 -8.55 8.81 -15.38
C MET A 269 -8.38 7.37 -14.86
N ILE A 270 -8.66 7.21 -13.56
CA ILE A 270 -8.88 5.95 -12.87
C ILE A 270 -10.32 5.99 -12.39
N ILE A 271 -11.10 4.98 -12.75
CA ILE A 271 -12.51 4.87 -12.36
C ILE A 271 -12.70 3.62 -11.52
N ASP A 272 -13.34 3.77 -10.37
CA ASP A 272 -13.82 2.66 -9.53
C ASP A 272 -15.35 2.79 -9.42
N ALA A 273 -16.11 1.85 -9.99
CA ALA A 273 -17.55 2.00 -10.15
C ALA A 273 -18.32 0.72 -9.81
N ASP A 274 -19.51 0.88 -9.26
CA ASP A 274 -20.51 -0.18 -9.13
C ASP A 274 -21.39 -0.20 -10.38
N TYR A 275 -21.68 -1.39 -10.89
CA TYR A 275 -22.44 -1.54 -12.13
C TYR A 275 -23.92 -1.16 -11.94
N TYR A 276 -24.44 -0.38 -12.88
CA TYR A 276 -25.87 -0.16 -13.04
C TYR A 276 -26.22 0.06 -14.51
N ASP A 277 -27.51 -0.12 -14.85
CA ASP A 277 -28.00 0.03 -16.21
C ASP A 277 -27.77 1.46 -16.76
N GLY A 278 -27.03 1.53 -17.86
CA GLY A 278 -26.70 2.78 -18.54
C GLY A 278 -25.34 3.40 -18.15
N ILE A 279 -24.57 2.79 -17.23
CA ILE A 279 -23.23 3.26 -16.85
C ILE A 279 -22.29 3.43 -18.06
N GLN A 280 -22.45 2.62 -19.10
CA GLN A 280 -21.63 2.67 -20.32
C GLN A 280 -21.79 3.98 -21.10
N THR A 281 -23.00 4.56 -21.11
CA THR A 281 -23.24 5.86 -21.73
C THR A 281 -22.40 6.95 -21.08
N GLN A 282 -22.04 6.75 -19.81
CA GLN A 282 -21.20 7.67 -19.05
C GLN A 282 -19.72 7.41 -19.31
N PHE A 283 -19.29 6.15 -19.41
CA PHE A 283 -17.90 5.84 -19.79
C PHE A 283 -17.53 6.41 -21.16
N LYS A 284 -18.49 6.51 -22.09
CA LYS A 284 -18.29 7.18 -23.40
C LYS A 284 -18.01 8.68 -23.30
N LEU A 285 -18.31 9.34 -22.17
CA LEU A 285 -17.99 10.76 -21.96
C LEU A 285 -16.51 10.97 -21.62
N PHE A 286 -15.78 9.88 -21.33
CA PHE A 286 -14.40 9.93 -20.84
C PHE A 286 -13.45 9.24 -21.83
N ASP A 287 -12.73 10.02 -22.62
CA ASP A 287 -11.78 9.49 -23.61
C ASP A 287 -10.46 9.00 -22.97
N ASN A 288 -10.05 9.53 -21.81
CA ASN A 288 -8.73 9.29 -21.21
C ASN A 288 -8.73 8.27 -20.05
N VAL A 289 -9.66 7.31 -20.04
CA VAL A 289 -9.74 6.26 -19.01
C VAL A 289 -8.63 5.23 -19.19
N MET A 290 -7.71 5.18 -18.22
CA MET A 290 -6.55 4.28 -18.24
C MET A 290 -6.77 3.00 -17.44
N LYS A 291 -7.51 3.13 -16.32
CA LYS A 291 -7.85 2.02 -15.41
C LYS A 291 -9.33 2.09 -15.02
N LEU A 292 -9.98 0.95 -15.03
CA LEU A 292 -11.37 0.78 -14.63
C LEU A 292 -11.50 -0.41 -13.67
N THR A 293 -12.05 -0.17 -12.48
CA THR A 293 -12.58 -1.21 -11.61
C THR A 293 -14.09 -1.15 -11.71
N LEU A 294 -14.72 -2.27 -12.03
CA LEU A 294 -16.17 -2.40 -12.11
C LEU A 294 -16.60 -3.51 -11.14
N ASN A 295 -17.26 -3.12 -10.05
CA ASN A 295 -17.89 -4.06 -9.14
C ASN A 295 -19.29 -4.34 -9.64
N VAL A 296 -19.61 -5.61 -9.85
CA VAL A 296 -20.98 -5.98 -10.18
C VAL A 296 -21.46 -6.77 -8.98
N GLU A 297 -22.22 -6.08 -8.12
CA GLU A 297 -22.97 -6.78 -7.08
C GLU A 297 -24.14 -7.46 -7.78
N ILE A 298 -24.01 -8.76 -7.92
CA ILE A 298 -25.15 -9.63 -8.04
C ILE A 298 -25.55 -9.87 -6.59
N ASP A 299 -26.76 -9.45 -6.21
CA ASP A 299 -27.35 -9.69 -4.89
C ASP A 299 -26.93 -11.10 -4.45
N PRO A 300 -26.00 -11.22 -3.48
CA PRO A 300 -25.44 -12.50 -3.14
C PRO A 300 -26.62 -13.39 -2.80
N GLN A 301 -26.61 -14.64 -3.27
CA GLN A 301 -27.29 -15.66 -2.50
C GLN A 301 -26.82 -15.40 -1.07
N GLU A 302 -27.71 -14.97 -0.17
CA GLU A 302 -27.43 -15.15 1.25
C GLU A 302 -27.11 -16.63 1.34
N GLU A 303 -25.82 -16.96 1.48
CA GLU A 303 -25.38 -18.29 1.86
C GLU A 303 -25.93 -18.46 3.26
N VAL A 304 -27.20 -18.86 3.34
CA VAL A 304 -27.81 -19.26 4.59
C VAL A 304 -27.02 -20.47 5.01
N ASP A 305 -26.17 -20.27 6.02
CA ASP A 305 -25.26 -21.28 6.52
C ASP A 305 -26.05 -22.56 6.78
N GLN A 306 -25.79 -23.60 5.98
CA GLN A 306 -26.55 -24.84 6.08
C GLN A 306 -26.40 -25.47 7.46
N ASP A 307 -25.27 -25.21 8.13
CA ASP A 307 -25.04 -25.63 9.50
C ASP A 307 -25.94 -24.86 10.47
N ASP A 308 -26.21 -23.57 10.26
CA ASP A 308 -27.16 -22.79 11.07
C ASP A 308 -28.62 -23.23 10.82
N ILE A 309 -29.00 -23.55 9.57
CA ILE A 309 -30.31 -24.15 9.26
C ILE A 309 -30.46 -25.50 9.97
N MET A 310 -29.43 -26.35 9.90
CA MET A 310 -29.45 -27.69 10.48
C MET A 310 -29.47 -27.61 12.01
N GLN A 311 -28.71 -26.68 12.60
CA GLN A 311 -28.70 -26.42 14.04
C GLN A 311 -30.06 -25.88 14.52
N ARG A 312 -30.68 -24.93 13.80
CA ARG A 312 -32.04 -24.43 14.10
C ARG A 312 -33.11 -25.52 13.96
N ARG A 313 -32.95 -26.47 13.03
CA ARG A 313 -33.81 -27.66 12.92
C ARG A 313 -33.65 -28.58 14.13
N MET A 314 -32.42 -28.84 14.56
CA MET A 314 -32.13 -29.66 15.74
C MET A 314 -32.65 -29.01 17.02
N ASP A 315 -32.51 -27.68 17.15
CA ASP A 315 -33.02 -26.92 18.30
C ASP A 315 -34.57 -26.98 18.38
N ARG A 316 -35.28 -26.90 17.25
CA ARG A 316 -36.75 -27.11 17.18
C ARG A 316 -37.16 -28.53 17.56
N ILE A 317 -36.44 -29.56 17.10
CA ILE A 317 -36.70 -30.96 17.47
C ILE A 317 -36.45 -31.18 18.97
N ASN A 318 -35.50 -30.46 19.54
CA ASN A 318 -35.13 -30.56 20.96
C ASN A 318 -35.93 -29.62 21.88
N GLY A 319 -36.89 -28.85 21.35
CA GLY A 319 -37.77 -27.97 22.13
C GLY A 319 -37.08 -26.73 22.69
N ILE A 320 -35.98 -26.28 22.07
CA ILE A 320 -35.26 -25.06 22.46
C ILE A 320 -35.84 -23.89 21.66
N GLU A 321 -36.58 -22.99 22.32
CA GLU A 321 -37.06 -21.74 21.71
C GLU A 321 -35.92 -20.71 21.70
N ARG A 322 -35.49 -20.27 20.52
CA ARG A 322 -34.62 -19.10 20.36
C ARG A 322 -35.49 -17.85 20.21
N SER A 323 -35.17 -16.81 20.97
CA SER A 323 -35.87 -15.54 20.97
C SER A 323 -35.14 -14.53 20.10
N ASP A 324 -35.30 -14.58 18.78
CA ASP A 324 -34.90 -13.48 17.90
C ASP A 324 -36.03 -13.24 16.87
N ASP A 325 -36.49 -11.98 16.85
CA ASP A 325 -37.59 -11.41 16.05
C ASP A 325 -37.22 -11.22 14.56
N ASP A 326 -36.67 -12.24 13.89
CA ASP A 326 -36.55 -12.25 12.43
C ASP A 326 -37.46 -13.34 11.86
N ASP A 327 -38.57 -12.90 11.24
CA ASP A 327 -39.49 -13.73 10.47
C ASP A 327 -38.76 -14.36 9.26
N PHE A 328 -37.94 -15.39 9.52
CA PHE A 328 -37.35 -16.22 8.49
C PHE A 328 -38.45 -17.15 7.94
N VAL A 329 -39.26 -16.61 7.04
CA VAL A 329 -40.17 -17.41 6.22
C VAL A 329 -39.29 -18.24 5.30
N GLU A 330 -39.25 -19.57 5.51
CA GLU A 330 -38.63 -20.49 4.55
C GLU A 330 -39.21 -20.18 3.16
N GLU A 331 -38.36 -19.68 2.27
CA GLU A 331 -38.74 -19.38 0.89
C GLU A 331 -39.35 -20.64 0.29
N THR A 332 -40.59 -20.54 -0.23
CA THR A 332 -41.21 -21.66 -0.93
C THR A 332 -40.39 -22.02 -2.17
N GLU A 333 -40.38 -23.29 -2.59
CA GLU A 333 -39.67 -23.70 -3.83
C GLU A 333 -40.10 -22.85 -5.05
N GLU A 334 -41.36 -22.40 -5.10
CA GLU A 334 -41.87 -21.51 -6.16
C GLU A 334 -41.27 -20.09 -6.10
N GLN A 335 -41.06 -19.54 -4.89
CA GLN A 335 -40.37 -18.27 -4.71
C GLN A 335 -38.89 -18.37 -5.06
N LYS A 336 -38.26 -19.49 -4.68
CA LYS A 336 -36.86 -19.78 -5.02
C LYS A 336 -36.67 -19.94 -6.53
N GLU A 337 -37.53 -20.69 -7.20
CA GLU A 337 -37.53 -20.83 -8.66
C GLU A 337 -37.77 -19.49 -9.38
N GLU A 338 -38.72 -18.67 -8.92
CA GLU A 338 -38.97 -17.35 -9.50
C GLU A 338 -37.81 -16.38 -9.25
N ARG A 339 -37.18 -16.41 -8.08
CA ARG A 339 -35.97 -15.64 -7.75
C ARG A 339 -34.79 -16.05 -8.64
N GLU A 340 -34.52 -17.34 -8.76
CA GLU A 340 -33.50 -17.87 -9.68
C GLU A 340 -33.79 -17.47 -11.13
N ARG A 341 -35.07 -17.47 -11.54
CA ARG A 341 -35.49 -17.01 -12.87
C ARG A 341 -35.25 -15.51 -13.08
N LEU A 342 -35.65 -14.66 -12.13
CA LEU A 342 -35.45 -13.21 -12.18
C LEU A 342 -33.96 -12.86 -12.22
N HIS A 343 -33.17 -13.50 -11.36
CA HIS A 343 -31.72 -13.39 -11.34
C HIS A 343 -31.10 -13.78 -12.69
N LYS A 344 -31.50 -14.93 -13.27
CA LYS A 344 -31.04 -15.37 -14.59
C LYS A 344 -31.44 -14.42 -15.72
N LEU A 345 -32.63 -13.82 -15.64
CA LEU A 345 -33.12 -12.84 -16.62
C LEU A 345 -32.36 -11.51 -16.52
N GLU A 346 -32.04 -11.07 -15.30
CA GLU A 346 -31.23 -9.88 -15.03
C GLU A 346 -29.79 -10.06 -15.53
N ILE A 347 -29.21 -11.24 -15.27
CA ILE A 347 -27.96 -11.68 -15.88
C ILE A 347 -28.03 -11.57 -17.41
N GLU A 348 -29.06 -12.13 -18.04
CA GLU A 348 -29.21 -12.09 -19.51
C GLU A 348 -29.34 -10.68 -20.10
N ARG A 349 -29.99 -9.76 -19.39
CA ARG A 349 -30.04 -8.34 -19.77
C ARG A 349 -28.65 -7.68 -19.71
N ARG A 350 -27.85 -8.01 -18.69
CA ARG A 350 -26.49 -7.47 -18.50
C ARG A 350 -25.48 -8.05 -19.51
N LYS A 351 -25.68 -9.27 -20.05
CA LYS A 351 -24.80 -9.92 -21.06
C LYS A 351 -24.53 -9.09 -22.33
N HIS A 352 -25.43 -8.18 -22.70
CA HIS A 352 -25.38 -7.51 -24.02
C HIS A 352 -24.83 -6.08 -23.99
N SER A 353 -24.37 -5.59 -22.84
CA SER A 353 -24.27 -4.14 -22.63
C SER A 353 -22.84 -3.59 -22.53
N ILE A 354 -21.86 -4.30 -21.93
CA ILE A 354 -20.59 -3.64 -21.53
C ILE A 354 -19.67 -3.30 -22.72
N ILE A 355 -19.59 -2.01 -23.06
CA ILE A 355 -18.61 -1.41 -23.97
C ILE A 355 -17.50 -0.75 -23.15
N LEU A 356 -16.24 -1.14 -23.38
CA LEU A 356 -15.09 -0.59 -22.67
C LEU A 356 -14.50 0.67 -23.34
N PRO A 357 -13.89 1.59 -22.58
CA PRO A 357 -13.16 2.74 -23.12
C PRO A 357 -12.02 2.32 -24.07
N GLN A 358 -11.78 3.10 -25.12
CA GLN A 358 -10.82 2.77 -26.17
C GLN A 358 -9.36 2.74 -25.68
N HIS A 359 -9.00 3.61 -24.73
CA HIS A 359 -7.64 3.77 -24.22
C HIS A 359 -7.36 2.96 -22.94
N LEU A 360 -8.27 2.05 -22.58
CA LEU A 360 -8.15 1.26 -21.37
C LEU A 360 -6.91 0.37 -21.40
N THR A 361 -6.11 0.43 -20.34
CA THR A 361 -4.89 -0.38 -20.18
C THR A 361 -4.98 -1.40 -19.05
N SER A 362 -5.87 -1.18 -18.08
CA SER A 362 -6.05 -2.03 -16.92
C SER A 362 -7.54 -2.12 -16.58
N ILE A 363 -8.06 -3.33 -16.39
CA ILE A 363 -9.44 -3.56 -15.99
C ILE A 363 -9.52 -4.58 -14.85
N THR A 364 -10.35 -4.28 -13.86
CA THR A 364 -10.76 -5.21 -12.82
C THR A 364 -12.27 -5.37 -12.89
N ILE A 365 -12.75 -6.60 -13.05
CA ILE A 365 -14.17 -6.93 -13.02
C ILE A 365 -14.40 -7.96 -11.92
N ASN A 366 -15.20 -7.60 -10.93
CA ASN A 366 -15.62 -8.51 -9.88
C ASN A 366 -17.00 -9.04 -10.23
N ASP A 367 -17.09 -10.36 -10.41
CA ASP A 367 -18.31 -11.15 -10.59
C ASP A 367 -19.24 -10.74 -11.74
N MET A 368 -19.05 -11.32 -12.93
CA MET A 368 -19.98 -11.15 -14.04
C MET A 368 -20.31 -12.48 -14.70
N THR A 369 -21.59 -12.84 -14.61
CA THR A 369 -22.24 -13.65 -15.63
C THR A 369 -22.49 -12.78 -16.89
N PRO A 370 -22.44 -13.35 -18.10
CA PRO A 370 -21.25 -13.43 -18.98
C PRO A 370 -21.21 -12.53 -20.25
N TYR A 371 -20.06 -12.56 -20.96
CA TYR A 371 -19.73 -12.15 -22.35
C TYR A 371 -19.45 -10.66 -22.66
N PHE A 372 -18.16 -10.33 -22.87
CA PHE A 372 -17.73 -9.13 -23.60
C PHE A 372 -18.04 -9.29 -25.09
N HIS A 373 -19.04 -8.58 -25.60
CA HIS A 373 -19.55 -8.74 -26.96
C HIS A 373 -18.75 -8.03 -28.06
N GLN A 374 -17.67 -7.32 -27.71
CA GLN A 374 -16.89 -6.54 -28.68
C GLN A 374 -15.39 -6.73 -28.44
N THR A 375 -14.63 -6.58 -29.52
CA THR A 375 -13.16 -6.47 -29.56
C THR A 375 -12.68 -5.55 -28.46
N LEU A 376 -12.37 -6.15 -27.32
CA LEU A 376 -11.66 -5.52 -26.22
C LEU A 376 -10.40 -4.89 -26.81
N SER A 377 -10.17 -3.63 -26.43
CA SER A 377 -9.13 -2.80 -27.05
C SER A 377 -7.79 -3.54 -27.07
N ILE A 378 -7.11 -3.49 -28.22
CA ILE A 378 -5.74 -4.01 -28.44
C ILE A 378 -4.72 -3.33 -27.51
N THR A 379 -5.14 -2.38 -26.66
CA THR A 379 -4.29 -1.70 -25.69
C THR A 379 -4.35 -2.29 -24.28
N LEU A 380 -5.24 -3.22 -23.98
CA LEU A 380 -5.38 -3.76 -22.62
C LEU A 380 -4.13 -4.56 -22.23
N LYS A 381 -3.48 -4.16 -21.13
CA LYS A 381 -2.25 -4.79 -20.62
C LYS A 381 -2.49 -5.61 -19.36
N GLU A 382 -3.47 -5.22 -18.55
CA GLU A 382 -3.76 -5.85 -17.27
C GLU A 382 -5.26 -6.20 -17.16
N LEU A 383 -5.54 -7.41 -16.71
CA LEU A 383 -6.90 -7.90 -16.47
C LEU A 383 -6.97 -8.59 -15.10
N THR A 384 -7.93 -8.19 -14.27
CA THR A 384 -8.32 -8.92 -13.06
C THR A 384 -9.78 -9.32 -13.16
N THR A 385 -10.09 -10.59 -12.90
CA THR A 385 -11.44 -11.15 -13.04
C THR A 385 -11.70 -12.24 -12.01
N SER A 386 -12.94 -12.34 -11.52
CA SER A 386 -13.40 -13.42 -10.63
C SER A 386 -14.77 -13.94 -11.06
N ASN A 387 -15.00 -15.26 -10.99
CA ASN A 387 -16.29 -15.92 -11.32
C ASN A 387 -16.70 -15.85 -12.81
N ILE A 388 -15.77 -15.63 -13.74
CA ILE A 388 -16.09 -15.43 -15.17
C ILE A 388 -15.49 -16.52 -16.07
N PRO A 389 -16.26 -17.05 -17.05
CA PRO A 389 -15.69 -17.85 -18.15
C PRO A 389 -14.61 -17.07 -18.92
N ILE A 390 -13.46 -17.70 -19.15
CA ILE A 390 -12.26 -17.01 -19.66
C ILE A 390 -12.14 -16.96 -21.19
N ASP A 391 -13.17 -17.38 -21.93
CA ASP A 391 -13.13 -17.51 -23.40
C ASP A 391 -12.78 -16.20 -24.13
N PHE A 392 -13.15 -15.05 -23.56
CA PHE A 392 -12.83 -13.75 -24.15
C PHE A 392 -11.36 -13.37 -23.98
N ILE A 393 -10.67 -13.92 -22.96
CA ILE A 393 -9.28 -13.56 -22.62
C ILE A 393 -8.34 -13.95 -23.75
N TYR A 394 -8.64 -15.03 -24.47
CA TYR A 394 -7.81 -15.55 -25.56
C TYR A 394 -7.66 -14.59 -26.76
N GLN A 395 -8.53 -13.58 -26.86
CA GLN A 395 -8.48 -12.55 -27.91
C GLN A 395 -7.59 -11.35 -27.54
N LEU A 396 -7.14 -11.26 -26.28
CA LEU A 396 -6.46 -10.09 -25.70
C LEU A 396 -4.94 -10.14 -25.84
N THR A 397 -4.45 -10.17 -27.06
CA THR A 397 -3.01 -10.38 -27.39
C THR A 397 -2.03 -9.33 -26.83
N SER A 398 -2.52 -8.20 -26.30
CA SER A 398 -1.72 -7.15 -25.67
C SER A 398 -1.49 -7.36 -24.17
N LEU A 399 -2.14 -8.34 -23.54
CA LEU A 399 -2.02 -8.58 -22.11
C LEU A 399 -0.59 -8.94 -21.72
N THR A 400 -0.12 -8.25 -20.68
CA THR A 400 1.14 -8.53 -19.99
C THR A 400 0.90 -9.13 -18.61
N LYS A 401 -0.29 -8.92 -18.03
CA LYS A 401 -0.65 -9.40 -16.70
C LYS A 401 -2.11 -9.85 -16.62
N ILE A 402 -2.35 -10.99 -15.99
CA ILE A 402 -3.68 -11.48 -15.66
C ILE A 402 -3.78 -11.95 -14.21
N ASN A 403 -4.93 -11.69 -13.60
CA ASN A 403 -5.34 -12.29 -12.33
C ASN A 403 -6.76 -12.86 -12.50
N ILE A 404 -6.88 -14.17 -12.40
CA ILE A 404 -8.13 -14.90 -12.65
C ILE A 404 -8.47 -15.67 -11.38
N SER A 405 -9.70 -15.48 -10.89
CA SER A 405 -10.21 -16.11 -9.67
C SER A 405 -11.47 -16.93 -9.93
N ASN A 406 -11.60 -18.05 -9.23
CA ASN A 406 -12.78 -18.91 -9.14
C ASN A 406 -13.43 -19.22 -10.51
N THR A 407 -12.66 -19.83 -11.41
CA THR A 407 -13.15 -20.22 -12.74
C THR A 407 -12.46 -21.47 -13.26
N ASN A 408 -13.06 -22.09 -14.29
CA ASN A 408 -12.46 -23.23 -14.98
C ASN A 408 -11.62 -22.74 -16.16
N ILE A 409 -10.39 -23.25 -16.24
CA ILE A 409 -9.47 -22.99 -17.35
C ILE A 409 -9.66 -24.10 -18.38
N THR A 410 -10.43 -23.82 -19.43
CA THR A 410 -10.81 -24.83 -20.43
C THR A 410 -9.93 -24.83 -21.68
N GLN A 411 -9.25 -23.72 -21.99
CA GLN A 411 -8.34 -23.60 -23.14
C GLN A 411 -6.99 -22.98 -22.77
N SER A 412 -6.02 -23.17 -23.65
CA SER A 412 -4.65 -22.68 -23.51
C SER A 412 -4.52 -21.18 -23.76
N LEU A 413 -3.68 -20.50 -22.96
CA LEU A 413 -3.29 -19.09 -23.11
C LEU A 413 -2.06 -18.90 -24.04
N LYS A 414 -1.65 -19.93 -24.79
CA LYS A 414 -0.46 -19.89 -25.69
C LYS A 414 -0.47 -18.71 -26.67
N SER A 415 -1.65 -18.27 -27.13
CA SER A 415 -1.79 -17.14 -28.06
C SER A 415 -1.42 -15.78 -27.46
N LEU A 416 -1.31 -15.68 -26.13
CA LEU A 416 -1.02 -14.46 -25.40
C LEU A 416 0.50 -14.31 -25.20
N GLU A 417 1.24 -14.18 -26.30
CA GLU A 417 2.72 -14.18 -26.31
C GLU A 417 3.39 -13.04 -25.53
N LYS A 418 2.64 -12.02 -25.12
CA LYS A 418 3.13 -10.89 -24.31
C LYS A 418 2.90 -11.08 -22.81
N LEU A 419 2.27 -12.17 -22.40
CA LEU A 419 1.86 -12.40 -21.03
C LEU A 419 3.06 -12.77 -20.17
N ILE A 420 3.33 -11.98 -19.13
CA ILE A 420 4.52 -12.09 -18.26
C ILE A 420 4.14 -12.55 -16.86
N ASP A 421 3.06 -12.01 -16.29
CA ASP A 421 2.61 -12.24 -14.92
C ASP A 421 1.21 -12.87 -14.91
N ILE A 422 1.10 -14.07 -14.36
CA ILE A 422 -0.15 -14.82 -14.27
C ILE A 422 -0.43 -15.15 -12.81
N THR A 423 -1.63 -14.80 -12.36
CA THR A 423 -2.18 -15.23 -11.08
C THR A 423 -3.47 -16.01 -11.31
N PHE A 424 -3.52 -17.23 -10.79
CA PHE A 424 -4.73 -18.03 -10.69
C PHE A 424 -5.09 -18.24 -9.22
N ASN A 425 -6.34 -18.01 -8.88
CA ASN A 425 -6.87 -18.23 -7.53
C ASN A 425 -8.14 -19.07 -7.60
N LEU A 426 -8.24 -20.15 -6.82
CA LEU A 426 -9.38 -21.05 -6.80
C LEU A 426 -9.79 -21.57 -8.20
N CYS A 427 -8.85 -21.64 -9.14
CA CYS A 427 -9.14 -22.08 -10.51
C CYS A 427 -9.02 -23.60 -10.66
N VAL A 428 -9.81 -24.17 -11.56
CA VAL A 428 -9.73 -25.59 -11.94
C VAL A 428 -9.14 -25.69 -13.34
N ASP A 429 -8.03 -26.42 -13.47
CA ASP A 429 -7.45 -26.76 -14.77
C ASP A 429 -8.25 -27.92 -15.40
N GLU A 430 -8.95 -27.63 -16.50
CA GLU A 430 -9.65 -28.61 -17.34
C GLU A 430 -9.04 -28.67 -18.75
N CYS A 431 -7.93 -27.98 -18.97
CA CYS A 431 -7.30 -27.85 -20.27
C CYS A 431 -6.58 -29.16 -20.64
N SER A 432 -6.76 -29.59 -21.88
CA SER A 432 -6.08 -30.78 -22.42
C SER A 432 -4.63 -30.50 -22.83
N GLU A 433 -4.26 -29.23 -23.01
CA GLU A 433 -2.93 -28.76 -23.40
C GLU A 433 -2.28 -27.85 -22.34
N PHE A 434 -1.01 -27.51 -22.55
CA PHE A 434 -0.29 -26.52 -21.76
C PHE A 434 -1.04 -25.20 -21.62
N ILE A 435 -1.40 -24.80 -20.39
CA ILE A 435 -2.14 -23.55 -20.15
C ILE A 435 -1.29 -22.32 -20.49
N CYS A 436 -0.07 -22.22 -19.96
CA CYS A 436 0.70 -20.97 -19.95
C CYS A 436 1.55 -20.76 -21.24
N PRO A 437 1.66 -19.52 -21.77
CA PRO A 437 2.55 -19.20 -22.88
C PRO A 437 4.03 -19.16 -22.46
N HIS A 438 4.94 -19.29 -23.43
CA HIS A 438 6.39 -19.33 -23.19
C HIS A 438 6.99 -18.02 -22.62
N SER A 439 6.26 -16.91 -22.71
CA SER A 439 6.65 -15.57 -22.26
C SER A 439 6.56 -15.36 -20.75
N VAL A 440 5.92 -16.28 -20.02
CA VAL A 440 5.62 -16.11 -18.59
C VAL A 440 6.91 -16.13 -17.77
N GLU A 441 7.08 -15.09 -16.95
CA GLU A 441 8.18 -14.96 -15.98
C GLU A 441 7.72 -15.18 -14.53
N CYS A 442 6.44 -14.91 -14.24
CA CYS A 442 5.85 -15.08 -12.92
C CYS A 442 4.52 -15.84 -13.00
N LEU A 443 4.43 -16.94 -12.25
CA LEU A 443 3.21 -17.72 -12.11
C LEU A 443 2.85 -17.88 -10.64
N LYS A 444 1.61 -17.54 -10.28
CA LYS A 444 1.08 -17.68 -8.91
C LYS A 444 -0.20 -18.51 -8.94
N LEU A 445 -0.23 -19.54 -8.11
CA LEU A 445 -1.31 -20.51 -8.01
C LEU A 445 -1.80 -20.54 -6.57
N TYR A 446 -3.02 -20.08 -6.33
CA TYR A 446 -3.66 -20.09 -5.02
C TYR A 446 -4.85 -21.05 -5.04
N ASN A 447 -4.85 -22.07 -4.17
CA ASN A 447 -5.95 -23.02 -3.97
C ASN A 447 -6.48 -23.67 -5.26
N CYS A 448 -5.64 -23.83 -6.27
CA CYS A 448 -6.07 -24.32 -7.56
C CYS A 448 -6.22 -25.87 -7.61
N ARG A 449 -6.94 -26.40 -8.59
CA ARG A 449 -7.24 -27.84 -8.75
C ARG A 449 -6.80 -28.37 -10.12
N ASN A 450 -6.51 -29.66 -10.18
CA ASN A 450 -6.18 -30.42 -11.40
C ASN A 450 -4.98 -29.91 -12.21
N TRP A 451 -4.15 -29.04 -11.63
CA TRP A 451 -2.97 -28.50 -12.29
C TRP A 451 -1.98 -29.58 -12.66
N LYS A 452 -1.63 -29.65 -13.93
CA LYS A 452 -0.61 -30.57 -14.45
C LYS A 452 0.76 -29.90 -14.41
N PHE A 453 1.58 -30.22 -13.42
CA PHE A 453 2.88 -29.54 -13.23
C PHE A 453 4.03 -30.07 -14.07
N GLN A 454 3.84 -31.20 -14.76
CA GLN A 454 4.74 -31.70 -15.82
C GLN A 454 4.88 -30.67 -16.96
N GLU A 455 3.95 -29.71 -17.02
CA GLU A 455 3.88 -28.59 -17.94
C GLU A 455 4.78 -27.40 -17.55
N LEU A 456 5.60 -27.44 -16.50
CA LEU A 456 6.48 -26.30 -16.20
C LEU A 456 7.77 -26.30 -17.02
N SER A 457 8.09 -27.42 -17.68
CA SER A 457 9.33 -27.60 -18.45
C SER A 457 9.41 -26.74 -19.71
N HIS A 458 8.29 -26.36 -20.33
CA HIS A 458 8.28 -25.49 -21.51
C HIS A 458 8.45 -24.00 -21.17
N LEU A 459 8.24 -23.61 -19.91
CA LEU A 459 8.29 -22.22 -19.46
C LEU A 459 9.72 -21.77 -19.14
N LYS A 460 10.56 -21.66 -20.17
CA LYS A 460 12.00 -21.35 -20.03
C LYS A 460 12.32 -19.98 -19.41
N LEU A 461 11.35 -19.06 -19.40
CA LEU A 461 11.49 -17.72 -18.82
C LEU A 461 10.93 -17.61 -17.40
N LEU A 462 10.31 -18.67 -16.87
CA LEU A 462 9.67 -18.64 -15.55
C LEU A 462 10.74 -18.50 -14.46
N ASP A 463 10.87 -17.30 -13.91
CA ASP A 463 11.82 -16.95 -12.85
C ASP A 463 11.20 -17.12 -11.45
N LYS A 464 9.88 -16.86 -11.34
CA LYS A 464 9.14 -16.85 -10.07
C LYS A 464 7.93 -17.77 -10.12
N LEU A 465 7.85 -18.71 -9.18
CA LEU A 465 6.72 -19.60 -9.00
C LEU A 465 6.20 -19.52 -7.56
N MET A 466 4.90 -19.31 -7.40
CA MET A 466 4.22 -19.29 -6.11
C MET A 466 3.09 -20.30 -6.11
N ILE A 467 3.08 -21.19 -5.12
CA ILE A 467 2.03 -22.19 -4.93
C ILE A 467 1.56 -22.11 -3.48
N TYR A 468 0.27 -21.80 -3.32
CA TYR A 468 -0.41 -21.76 -2.04
C TYR A 468 -1.59 -22.72 -2.12
N ASP A 469 -1.71 -23.67 -1.18
CA ASP A 469 -2.84 -24.58 -1.13
C ASP A 469 -3.30 -24.82 0.32
N ALA A 470 -4.39 -24.19 0.72
CA ALA A 470 -4.97 -24.33 2.04
C ALA A 470 -5.49 -25.75 2.34
N ARG A 471 -5.53 -26.65 1.36
CA ARG A 471 -5.99 -28.04 1.53
C ARG A 471 -4.78 -28.97 1.71
N PRO A 472 -4.51 -29.45 2.93
CA PRO A 472 -3.36 -30.29 3.17
C PRO A 472 -3.42 -31.58 2.33
N ASN A 473 -2.28 -31.92 1.72
CA ASN A 473 -1.99 -33.16 0.98
C ASN A 473 -2.44 -33.28 -0.47
N VAL A 474 -3.23 -32.35 -1.03
CA VAL A 474 -3.67 -32.43 -2.45
C VAL A 474 -2.49 -32.39 -3.42
N LEU A 475 -1.50 -31.53 -3.14
CA LEU A 475 -0.30 -31.35 -3.96
C LEU A 475 0.96 -32.01 -3.37
N SER A 476 0.81 -32.94 -2.42
CA SER A 476 1.95 -33.56 -1.72
C SER A 476 2.85 -34.46 -2.59
N THR A 477 2.36 -34.89 -3.74
CA THR A 477 3.10 -35.71 -4.73
C THR A 477 3.75 -34.88 -5.84
N LEU A 478 3.70 -33.55 -5.72
CA LEU A 478 4.23 -32.62 -6.71
C LEU A 478 5.75 -32.77 -6.89
N GLN A 479 6.17 -32.85 -8.15
CA GLN A 479 7.58 -32.84 -8.57
C GLN A 479 7.83 -31.58 -9.41
N LEU A 480 8.77 -30.73 -8.98
CA LEU A 480 9.10 -29.46 -9.65
C LEU A 480 10.52 -29.45 -10.22
N ASN A 481 11.22 -30.59 -10.25
CA ASN A 481 12.60 -30.70 -10.74
C ASN A 481 12.76 -30.28 -12.21
N GLU A 482 11.69 -30.35 -13.01
CA GLU A 482 11.72 -30.02 -14.44
C GLU A 482 11.61 -28.50 -14.72
N ALA A 483 11.22 -27.69 -13.73
CA ALA A 483 11.08 -26.24 -13.88
C ALA A 483 12.45 -25.53 -13.74
N THR A 484 13.40 -25.86 -14.62
CA THR A 484 14.84 -25.50 -14.49
C THR A 484 15.17 -24.01 -14.58
N SER A 485 14.21 -23.16 -14.96
CA SER A 485 14.39 -21.71 -15.02
C SER A 485 14.06 -21.00 -13.71
N VAL A 486 13.28 -21.65 -12.83
CA VAL A 486 12.73 -21.03 -11.62
C VAL A 486 13.86 -20.72 -10.64
N LYS A 487 13.97 -19.45 -10.23
CA LYS A 487 14.95 -18.98 -9.25
C LYS A 487 14.33 -18.66 -7.91
N LYS A 488 13.06 -18.21 -7.90
CA LYS A 488 12.30 -17.90 -6.69
C LYS A 488 11.08 -18.81 -6.59
N LEU A 489 11.00 -19.57 -5.50
CA LEU A 489 9.90 -20.49 -5.25
C LEU A 489 9.26 -20.19 -3.91
N TYR A 490 7.94 -20.02 -3.91
CA TYR A 490 7.13 -19.94 -2.70
C TYR A 490 6.18 -21.12 -2.63
N LEU A 491 6.20 -21.84 -1.51
CA LEU A 491 5.32 -22.97 -1.24
C LEU A 491 4.63 -22.75 0.11
N ASN A 492 3.30 -22.74 0.15
CA ASN A 492 2.56 -22.66 1.41
C ASN A 492 1.58 -23.82 1.54
N ASN A 493 1.62 -24.51 2.68
CA ASN A 493 0.87 -25.74 2.97
C ASN A 493 1.17 -26.90 2.00
N VAL A 494 2.19 -26.76 1.17
CA VAL A 494 2.67 -27.74 0.19
C VAL A 494 4.15 -28.01 0.44
N ILE A 495 4.54 -29.29 0.44
CA ILE A 495 5.96 -29.68 0.41
C ILE A 495 6.12 -30.71 -0.70
N THR A 496 7.00 -30.42 -1.64
CA THR A 496 7.29 -31.23 -2.82
C THR A 496 8.45 -32.20 -2.55
N ALA A 497 8.47 -33.34 -3.25
CA ALA A 497 9.56 -34.31 -3.14
C ALA A 497 10.86 -33.80 -3.83
N SER A 498 10.71 -32.94 -4.84
CA SER A 498 11.80 -32.39 -5.64
C SER A 498 11.48 -30.97 -6.11
N MET A 499 12.48 -30.09 -6.04
CA MET A 499 12.41 -28.69 -6.46
C MET A 499 13.45 -28.41 -7.56
N PRO A 500 13.38 -27.27 -8.26
CA PRO A 500 14.37 -26.87 -9.27
C PRO A 500 15.77 -26.72 -8.68
N THR A 501 16.80 -27.09 -9.43
CA THR A 501 18.21 -26.93 -9.00
C THR A 501 18.75 -25.51 -9.20
N SER A 502 18.04 -24.69 -9.98
CA SER A 502 18.32 -23.28 -10.27
C SER A 502 17.90 -22.31 -9.16
N LEU A 503 17.29 -22.80 -8.09
CA LEU A 503 16.74 -21.95 -7.03
C LEU A 503 17.83 -21.12 -6.35
N THR A 504 17.56 -19.81 -6.22
CA THR A 504 18.35 -18.88 -5.43
C THR A 504 17.60 -18.43 -4.18
N CYS A 505 16.27 -18.45 -4.21
CA CYS A 505 15.40 -18.06 -3.10
C CYS A 505 14.24 -19.07 -2.93
N LEU A 506 14.02 -19.51 -1.70
CA LEU A 506 12.95 -20.44 -1.33
C LEU A 506 12.18 -19.92 -0.12
N ILE A 507 10.86 -19.90 -0.22
CA ILE A 507 9.95 -19.54 0.87
C ILE A 507 9.02 -20.72 1.14
N ILE A 508 8.93 -21.12 2.41
CA ILE A 508 8.10 -22.23 2.87
C ILE A 508 7.15 -21.72 3.95
N GLY A 509 5.85 -21.71 3.68
CA GLY A 509 4.81 -21.32 4.62
C GLY A 509 4.01 -22.50 5.14
N SER A 510 3.57 -22.41 6.40
CA SER A 510 2.58 -23.32 7.01
C SER A 510 2.92 -24.81 6.89
N ALA A 511 4.21 -25.16 6.98
CA ALA A 511 4.66 -26.53 6.98
C ALA A 511 4.53 -27.16 8.37
N GLY A 512 3.87 -28.31 8.48
CA GLY A 512 3.70 -29.04 9.75
C GLY A 512 4.41 -30.40 9.76
N ASN A 513 5.20 -30.67 10.81
CA ASN A 513 5.79 -31.98 11.15
C ASN A 513 6.48 -32.71 9.97
N ARG A 514 7.40 -32.02 9.28
CA ARG A 514 8.14 -32.58 8.13
C ARG A 514 9.64 -32.42 8.25
N ALA A 515 10.37 -33.31 7.57
CA ALA A 515 11.82 -33.20 7.38
C ALA A 515 12.13 -32.78 5.93
N ILE A 516 12.91 -31.72 5.73
CA ILE A 516 13.24 -31.15 4.42
C ILE A 516 14.75 -31.09 4.27
N ASP A 517 15.28 -31.81 3.27
CA ASP A 517 16.70 -31.75 2.90
C ASP A 517 16.89 -30.88 1.66
N MET A 518 17.55 -29.74 1.85
CA MET A 518 17.85 -28.75 0.82
C MET A 518 19.32 -28.77 0.38
N THR A 519 20.14 -29.68 0.89
CA THR A 519 21.59 -29.72 0.60
C THR A 519 21.94 -29.88 -0.87
N LYS A 520 21.02 -30.46 -1.66
CA LYS A 520 21.16 -30.63 -3.11
C LYS A 520 20.99 -29.34 -3.93
N TYR A 521 20.50 -28.25 -3.34
CA TYR A 521 20.24 -26.98 -4.04
C TYR A 521 21.39 -25.99 -3.82
N LEU A 522 22.51 -26.23 -4.51
CA LEU A 522 23.79 -25.51 -4.30
C LEU A 522 23.77 -24.02 -4.68
N GLN A 523 22.74 -23.56 -5.38
CA GLN A 523 22.58 -22.15 -5.78
C GLN A 523 21.72 -21.36 -4.80
N LEU A 524 21.09 -22.03 -3.83
CA LEU A 524 20.15 -21.42 -2.90
C LEU A 524 20.90 -20.50 -1.94
N LYS A 525 20.51 -19.23 -1.89
CA LYS A 525 21.11 -18.18 -1.07
C LYS A 525 20.18 -17.72 0.05
N ASP A 526 18.89 -17.64 -0.26
CA ASP A 526 17.90 -17.07 0.64
C ASP A 526 16.83 -18.12 0.97
N VAL A 527 16.58 -18.33 2.25
CA VAL A 527 15.53 -19.24 2.73
C VAL A 527 14.65 -18.50 3.73
N CYS A 528 13.34 -18.51 3.49
CA CYS A 528 12.33 -18.02 4.41
C CYS A 528 11.42 -19.18 4.83
N ILE A 529 11.14 -19.30 6.12
CA ILE A 529 10.20 -20.28 6.66
C ILE A 529 9.23 -19.55 7.58
N GLU A 530 7.95 -19.60 7.27
CA GLU A 530 6.90 -18.85 7.97
C GLU A 530 5.78 -19.77 8.48
N ASN A 531 5.17 -19.43 9.62
CA ASN A 531 3.99 -20.09 10.20
C ASN A 531 4.10 -21.63 10.29
N SER A 532 5.30 -22.17 10.49
CA SER A 532 5.60 -23.59 10.34
C SER A 532 5.90 -24.26 11.68
N ASN A 533 5.33 -25.44 11.94
CA ASN A 533 5.44 -26.11 13.24
C ASN A 533 6.17 -27.46 13.16
N GLN A 534 7.12 -27.71 14.07
CA GLN A 534 7.94 -28.92 14.16
C GLN A 534 8.66 -29.29 12.85
N VAL A 535 9.12 -28.30 12.09
CA VAL A 535 9.82 -28.54 10.82
C VAL A 535 11.31 -28.80 11.07
N ARG A 536 11.83 -29.84 10.45
CA ARG A 536 13.23 -30.24 10.55
C ARG A 536 13.93 -30.00 9.22
N VAL A 537 14.89 -29.08 9.17
CA VAL A 537 15.53 -28.69 7.90
C VAL A 537 17.04 -28.96 7.90
N LYS A 538 17.55 -29.32 6.73
CA LYS A 538 18.98 -29.36 6.42
C LYS A 538 19.22 -28.42 5.25
N LEU A 539 20.04 -27.38 5.47
CA LEU A 539 20.24 -26.28 4.53
C LEU A 539 21.51 -26.49 3.69
N PRO A 540 21.62 -25.94 2.48
CA PRO A 540 22.87 -25.99 1.72
C PRO A 540 23.91 -24.99 2.28
N LEU A 541 25.20 -25.26 2.01
CA LEU A 541 26.31 -24.38 2.46
C LEU A 541 26.32 -23.00 1.77
N SER A 542 25.55 -22.84 0.70
CA SER A 542 25.45 -21.61 -0.09
C SER A 542 24.55 -20.53 0.52
N ILE A 543 23.78 -20.87 1.58
CA ILE A 543 22.85 -19.95 2.23
C ILE A 543 23.59 -18.75 2.83
N LYS A 544 23.01 -17.56 2.62
CA LYS A 544 23.47 -16.28 3.15
C LYS A 544 22.42 -15.62 4.03
N SER A 545 21.14 -15.71 3.66
CA SER A 545 20.06 -15.06 4.38
C SER A 545 19.02 -16.09 4.82
N LEU A 546 18.66 -16.03 6.11
CA LEU A 546 17.67 -16.91 6.72
C LEU A 546 16.61 -16.08 7.44
N TYR A 547 15.36 -16.32 7.08
CA TYR A 547 14.19 -15.65 7.66
C TYR A 547 13.27 -16.70 8.28
N LEU A 548 12.99 -16.60 9.58
CA LEU A 548 12.11 -17.52 10.31
C LEU A 548 11.02 -16.69 10.99
N TYR A 549 9.75 -16.97 10.68
CA TYR A 549 8.62 -16.19 11.17
C TYR A 549 7.55 -17.11 11.76
N CYS A 550 7.09 -16.84 12.98
CA CYS A 550 6.04 -17.58 13.69
C CYS A 550 6.21 -19.11 13.58
N SER A 551 7.43 -19.61 13.78
CA SER A 551 7.77 -20.99 13.44
C SER A 551 8.55 -21.73 14.53
N SER A 552 8.31 -23.04 14.63
CA SER A 552 9.09 -23.99 15.44
C SER A 552 9.92 -24.89 14.51
N ILE A 553 11.22 -24.60 14.41
CA ILE A 553 12.11 -25.20 13.41
C ILE A 553 13.39 -25.73 14.04
N ARG A 554 13.79 -26.94 13.63
CA ARG A 554 15.10 -27.52 13.96
C ARG A 554 15.99 -27.61 12.72
N ILE A 555 17.10 -26.87 12.73
CA ILE A 555 18.12 -26.90 11.68
C ILE A 555 19.26 -27.84 12.08
N PHE A 556 19.56 -28.85 11.26
CA PHE A 556 20.54 -29.89 11.63
C PHE A 556 22.00 -29.48 11.43
N ASN A 557 22.31 -28.75 10.37
CA ASN A 557 23.67 -28.40 9.97
C ASN A 557 23.97 -26.89 10.13
N LYS A 558 23.32 -26.26 11.09
CA LYS A 558 23.41 -24.82 11.39
C LYS A 558 24.84 -24.32 11.70
N ASN A 559 25.70 -25.17 12.24
CA ASN A 559 27.10 -24.83 12.51
C ASN A 559 27.97 -24.78 11.24
N ASP A 560 27.55 -25.47 10.18
CA ASP A 560 28.31 -25.59 8.94
C ASP A 560 28.04 -24.41 7.99
N ILE A 561 27.07 -23.54 8.31
CA ILE A 561 26.56 -22.49 7.42
C ILE A 561 27.12 -21.13 7.84
N GLN A 562 27.59 -20.36 6.86
CA GLN A 562 28.09 -19.01 7.06
C GLN A 562 27.01 -17.97 6.73
N LEU A 563 26.05 -17.80 7.66
CA LEU A 563 24.97 -16.83 7.51
C LEU A 563 25.49 -15.38 7.59
N LYS A 564 24.95 -14.51 6.73
CA LYS A 564 25.17 -13.05 6.74
C LYS A 564 23.99 -12.29 7.31
N GLU A 565 22.77 -12.77 7.05
CA GLU A 565 21.54 -12.13 7.50
C GLU A 565 20.67 -13.18 8.20
N LEU A 566 20.20 -12.83 9.40
CA LEU A 566 19.31 -13.65 10.21
C LEU A 566 18.12 -12.81 10.66
N HIS A 567 16.91 -13.26 10.34
CA HIS A 567 15.68 -12.58 10.71
C HIS A 567 14.76 -13.57 11.42
N LEU A 568 14.26 -13.17 12.59
CA LEU A 568 13.47 -14.01 13.48
C LEU A 568 12.27 -13.21 13.97
N GLU A 569 11.07 -13.75 13.81
CA GLU A 569 9.82 -13.18 14.34
C GLU A 569 9.03 -14.27 15.05
N ASP A 570 8.64 -14.06 16.31
CA ASP A 570 7.75 -14.94 17.08
C ASP A 570 8.07 -16.45 16.96
N CYS A 571 9.35 -16.82 16.94
CA CYS A 571 9.75 -18.23 16.86
C CYS A 571 9.92 -18.82 18.27
N GLU A 572 9.26 -19.95 18.53
CA GLU A 572 9.42 -20.72 19.77
C GLU A 572 10.80 -21.41 19.77
N ASP A 573 11.47 -21.45 20.94
CA ASP A 573 12.73 -22.19 21.17
C ASP A 573 13.98 -21.74 20.37
N ILE A 574 14.12 -20.44 20.05
CA ILE A 574 15.36 -19.95 19.41
C ILE A 574 16.52 -19.97 20.41
N ASN A 575 17.42 -20.95 20.27
CA ASN A 575 18.71 -20.93 20.95
C ASN A 575 19.83 -20.48 19.99
N PHE A 576 20.38 -19.27 20.22
CA PHE A 576 21.50 -18.68 19.45
C PHE A 576 22.84 -19.40 19.63
N GLU A 577 23.05 -20.13 20.73
CA GLU A 577 24.28 -20.91 21.02
C GLU A 577 24.59 -21.97 19.95
N SER A 578 23.67 -22.12 19.01
CA SER A 578 23.61 -23.22 18.09
C SER A 578 23.78 -22.81 16.63
N PHE A 579 23.99 -21.52 16.34
CA PHE A 579 24.36 -21.01 15.02
C PHE A 579 25.83 -20.57 15.00
N ASN A 580 26.46 -20.63 13.81
CA ASN A 580 27.74 -19.96 13.61
C ASN A 580 27.52 -18.45 13.37
N LEU A 581 27.57 -17.66 14.45
CA LEU A 581 27.26 -16.23 14.44
C LEU A 581 28.39 -15.34 13.90
N ASN A 582 29.59 -15.89 13.68
CA ASN A 582 30.80 -15.13 13.33
C ASN A 582 30.73 -14.35 12.01
N HIS A 583 29.72 -14.64 11.18
CA HIS A 583 29.57 -14.08 9.85
C HIS A 583 28.31 -13.22 9.69
N VAL A 584 27.46 -13.14 10.72
CA VAL A 584 26.18 -12.45 10.67
C VAL A 584 26.41 -10.95 10.79
N THR A 585 26.11 -10.23 9.71
CA THR A 585 26.28 -8.77 9.59
C THR A 585 24.97 -7.99 9.72
N LYS A 586 23.83 -8.70 9.70
CA LYS A 586 22.49 -8.13 9.85
C LYS A 586 21.60 -9.07 10.66
N LEU A 587 20.90 -8.53 11.65
CA LEU A 587 20.04 -9.29 12.54
C LEU A 587 18.73 -8.52 12.77
N SER A 588 17.58 -9.20 12.63
CA SER A 588 16.30 -8.67 13.08
C SER A 588 15.58 -9.65 13.98
N LEU A 589 15.09 -9.18 15.12
CA LEU A 589 14.36 -9.92 16.14
C LEU A 589 13.04 -9.21 16.44
N LEU A 590 11.92 -9.86 16.16
CA LEU A 590 10.58 -9.31 16.34
C LEU A 590 9.70 -10.26 17.21
N PRO A 591 8.88 -9.74 18.13
CA PRO A 591 8.92 -8.38 18.66
C PRO A 591 10.27 -8.08 19.31
N PHE A 592 10.70 -6.82 19.28
CA PHE A 592 11.94 -6.40 19.91
C PHE A 592 11.76 -6.22 21.42
N ASP A 593 12.67 -6.81 22.18
CA ASP A 593 12.84 -6.64 23.63
C ASP A 593 14.26 -6.13 23.92
N GLU A 594 14.41 -5.22 24.89
CA GLU A 594 15.70 -4.65 25.30
C GLU A 594 16.66 -5.73 25.82
N GLU A 595 16.13 -6.81 26.40
CA GLU A 595 16.93 -7.98 26.82
C GLU A 595 17.70 -8.60 25.64
N TYR A 596 17.26 -8.41 24.40
CA TYR A 596 17.97 -8.93 23.24
C TYR A 596 19.27 -8.21 22.90
N LEU A 597 19.49 -7.01 23.45
CA LEU A 597 20.75 -6.28 23.28
C LEU A 597 21.93 -7.05 23.90
N GLU A 598 21.70 -7.88 24.92
CA GLU A 598 22.73 -8.74 25.51
C GLU A 598 23.26 -9.78 24.53
N TYR A 599 22.46 -10.18 23.52
CA TYR A 599 22.92 -11.11 22.49
C TYR A 599 23.90 -10.46 21.50
N LEU A 600 23.93 -9.13 21.36
CA LEU A 600 24.85 -8.44 20.43
C LEU A 600 26.31 -8.80 20.69
N GLU A 601 26.69 -9.06 21.94
CA GLU A 601 28.05 -9.48 22.30
C GLU A 601 28.45 -10.83 21.67
N GLN A 602 27.46 -11.66 21.30
CA GLN A 602 27.66 -12.95 20.65
C GLN A 602 27.86 -12.83 19.12
N PHE A 603 27.68 -11.63 18.55
CA PHE A 603 27.81 -11.34 17.13
C PHE A 603 29.05 -10.47 16.85
N PRO A 604 30.24 -11.06 16.63
CA PRO A 604 31.51 -10.32 16.60
C PRO A 604 31.67 -9.34 15.42
N VAL A 605 30.79 -9.42 14.42
CA VAL A 605 30.83 -8.60 13.20
C VAL A 605 29.53 -7.83 12.92
N LEU A 606 28.56 -7.89 13.83
CA LEU A 606 27.30 -7.16 13.70
C LEU A 606 27.48 -5.72 14.18
N GLU A 607 27.21 -4.76 13.30
CA GLU A 607 27.19 -3.34 13.68
C GLU A 607 25.80 -2.98 14.24
N GLU A 608 25.75 -2.16 15.29
CA GLU A 608 24.50 -1.76 15.97
C GLU A 608 23.44 -1.20 15.00
N LYS A 609 23.84 -0.45 13.98
CA LYS A 609 22.94 0.08 12.93
C LYS A 609 22.28 -0.98 12.03
N ASN A 610 22.80 -2.22 12.06
CA ASN A 610 22.29 -3.36 11.30
C ASN A 610 21.55 -4.36 12.20
N PHE A 611 21.30 -3.99 13.45
CA PHE A 611 20.44 -4.70 14.39
C PHE A 611 19.10 -3.98 14.47
N ASN A 612 18.04 -4.69 14.10
CA ASN A 612 16.65 -4.21 13.99
C ASN A 612 16.47 -2.88 13.23
#